data_AF-A0A925NXX4-F1
#
_entry.id   AF-A0A925NXX4-F1
#
_cell.length_a   1.000
_cell.length_b   1.000
_cell.length_c   1.000
_cell.angle_alpha   90.00
_cell.angle_beta   90.00
_cell.angle_gamma   90.00
#
_symmetry.space_group_name_H-M   'P 1'
#
loop_
_entity.id
_entity.type
_entity.pdbx_description
1 polymer ?
#
loop_
_entity_poly.entity_id
_entity_poly.type
_entity_poly.pdbx_seq_one_letter_code
_entity_poly.pdbx_strand_id
1 'polypeptide(L)'
;MKITPPPCPEPEVGPKYWRSLDQLAETPEFQEWVEREFPAGASEFRDATSRRHFVKIMSASFLLAGLGMTGCRRPEEHLMPFSKMPENYTHGGVKYFATSRPTRGSAVPLLVKSNDGRPTKLEANP
;
A
#
# COMPACT_ATOMS: atom_id res chain seq x y z
N MET A 1 5.15 -2.78 -42.87
CA MET A 1 4.90 -1.65 -43.79
C MET A 1 4.91 -0.38 -42.95
N LYS A 2 5.91 0.50 -43.10
CA LYS A 2 5.97 1.77 -42.36
C LYS A 2 4.76 2.63 -42.76
N ILE A 3 4.01 3.13 -41.77
CA ILE A 3 3.22 4.34 -41.92
C ILE A 3 4.19 5.45 -41.53
N THR A 4 4.93 5.99 -42.49
CA THR A 4 5.71 7.20 -42.27
C THR A 4 4.73 8.31 -41.93
N PRO A 5 4.81 8.95 -40.74
CA PRO A 5 4.01 10.12 -40.46
C PRO A 5 4.30 11.17 -41.55
N PRO A 6 3.28 11.89 -42.03
CA PRO A 6 3.50 12.88 -43.08
C PRO A 6 4.56 13.89 -42.62
N PRO A 7 5.48 14.31 -43.50
CA PRO A 7 6.45 15.33 -43.15
C PRO A 7 5.68 16.55 -42.65
N CYS A 8 6.12 17.10 -41.51
CA CYS A 8 5.52 18.34 -41.01
C CYS A 8 5.70 19.43 -42.09
N PRO A 9 4.68 20.23 -42.40
CA PRO A 9 4.81 21.29 -43.38
C PRO A 9 5.89 22.27 -42.91
N GLU A 10 6.97 22.36 -43.68
CA GLU A 10 7.98 23.41 -43.48
C GLU A 10 7.36 24.75 -43.89
N PRO A 11 7.62 25.84 -43.14
CA PRO A 11 7.14 27.17 -43.53
C PRO A 11 7.82 27.59 -44.85
N GLU A 12 7.05 27.90 -45.89
CA GLU A 12 7.58 28.34 -47.19
C GLU A 12 8.30 29.70 -47.14
N VAL A 13 8.05 30.49 -46.08
CA VAL A 13 8.67 31.80 -45.87
C VAL A 13 9.14 31.90 -44.42
N GLY A 14 10.46 32.03 -44.22
CA GLY A 14 11.08 32.19 -42.90
C GLY A 14 12.42 31.47 -42.77
N PRO A 15 13.12 31.62 -41.64
CA PRO A 15 14.38 30.92 -41.37
C PRO A 15 14.14 29.40 -41.26
N LYS A 16 14.91 28.61 -42.02
CA LYS A 16 14.92 27.15 -41.93
C LYS A 16 15.73 26.72 -40.71
N TYR A 17 15.08 26.01 -39.78
CA TYR A 17 15.71 25.54 -38.56
C TYR A 17 16.21 24.11 -38.73
N TRP A 18 17.47 23.89 -38.39
CA TRP A 18 18.12 22.57 -38.39
C TRP A 18 18.24 22.03 -36.97
N ARG A 19 18.17 20.70 -36.79
CA ARG A 19 18.26 20.05 -35.47
C ARG A 19 19.69 19.65 -35.11
N SER A 20 20.53 19.40 -36.10
CA SER A 20 21.96 19.11 -35.94
C SER A 20 22.79 19.68 -37.10
N LEU A 21 24.08 19.91 -36.87
CA LEU A 21 25.01 20.38 -37.91
C LEU A 21 25.11 19.36 -39.05
N ASP A 22 25.02 18.07 -38.73
CA ASP A 22 25.04 16.98 -39.71
C ASP A 22 23.77 16.96 -40.57
N GLN A 23 22.63 17.42 -40.03
CA GLN A 23 21.40 17.61 -40.79
C GLN A 23 21.53 18.81 -41.75
N LEU A 24 22.19 19.89 -41.33
CA LEU A 24 22.45 21.05 -42.19
C LEU A 24 23.44 20.72 -43.31
N ALA A 25 24.44 19.89 -43.01
CA ALA A 25 25.48 19.47 -43.94
C ALA A 25 25.05 18.32 -44.88
N GLU A 26 23.85 17.76 -44.69
CA GLU A 26 23.28 16.65 -45.51
C GLU A 26 24.28 15.52 -45.78
N THR A 27 25.03 15.13 -44.74
CA THR A 27 26.06 14.08 -44.89
C THR A 27 25.43 12.70 -45.19
N PRO A 28 26.09 11.84 -45.98
CA PRO A 28 25.54 10.53 -46.35
C PRO A 28 25.34 9.61 -45.15
N GLU A 29 26.24 9.68 -44.15
CA GLU A 29 26.14 8.91 -42.91
C GLU A 29 24.88 9.28 -42.09
N PHE A 30 24.51 10.57 -42.10
CA PHE A 30 23.32 11.04 -41.41
C PHE A 30 22.04 10.58 -42.12
N GLN A 31 22.01 10.56 -43.45
CA GLN A 31 20.87 10.02 -44.21
C GLN A 31 20.67 8.53 -43.95
N GLU A 32 21.75 7.73 -43.99
CA GLU A 32 21.68 6.30 -43.65
C GLU A 32 21.23 6.05 -42.21
N TRP A 33 21.62 6.92 -41.28
CA TRP A 33 21.17 6.86 -39.89
C TRP A 33 19.67 7.19 -39.74
N VAL A 34 19.18 8.21 -40.46
CA VAL A 34 17.76 8.60 -40.46
C VAL A 34 16.88 7.50 -41.08
N GLU A 35 17.36 6.85 -42.15
CA GLU A 35 16.63 5.78 -42.83
C GLU A 35 16.57 4.49 -42.00
N ARG A 36 17.58 4.26 -41.14
CA ARG A 36 17.66 3.10 -40.27
C ARG A 36 16.61 3.14 -39.16
N GLU A 37 15.71 2.16 -39.16
CA GLU A 37 14.55 2.11 -38.25
C GLU A 37 14.92 1.90 -36.78
N PHE A 38 16.10 1.32 -36.50
CA PHE A 38 16.61 1.11 -35.15
C PHE A 38 18.10 1.47 -35.08
N PRO A 39 18.56 2.18 -34.04
CA PRO A 39 19.98 2.49 -33.86
C PRO A 39 20.82 1.21 -33.75
N ALA A 40 22.10 1.28 -34.13
CA ALA A 40 23.02 0.15 -34.00
C ALA A 40 23.02 -0.38 -32.54
N GLY A 41 22.86 -1.69 -32.36
CA GLY A 41 22.76 -2.34 -31.04
C GLY A 41 21.34 -2.50 -30.48
N ALA A 42 20.31 -1.88 -31.05
CA ALA A 42 18.93 -2.02 -30.57
C ALA A 42 18.33 -3.42 -30.82
N SER A 43 18.73 -4.08 -31.91
CA SER A 43 18.37 -5.45 -32.24
C SER A 43 19.30 -6.49 -31.60
N GLU A 44 20.42 -6.07 -31.00
CA GLU A 44 21.45 -6.96 -30.43
C GLU A 44 21.12 -7.41 -29.00
N PHE A 45 20.11 -6.84 -28.36
CA PHE A 45 19.54 -7.38 -27.11
C PHE A 45 18.69 -8.65 -27.37
N ARG A 46 19.26 -9.64 -28.05
CA ARG A 46 18.73 -11.01 -28.15
C ARG A 46 19.42 -11.96 -27.17
N ASP A 47 19.90 -11.45 -26.04
CA ASP A 47 20.70 -12.24 -25.09
C ASP A 47 19.92 -12.66 -23.82
N ALA A 48 20.32 -13.80 -23.25
CA ALA A 48 19.60 -14.72 -22.36
C ALA A 48 19.03 -14.14 -21.05
N THR A 49 19.26 -12.85 -20.76
CA THR A 49 18.77 -12.18 -19.56
C THR A 49 17.85 -11.01 -19.94
N SER A 50 16.69 -11.35 -20.50
CA SER A 50 15.60 -10.40 -20.76
C SER A 50 15.31 -9.53 -19.54
N ARG A 51 15.02 -8.23 -19.75
CA ARG A 51 14.52 -7.31 -18.69
C ARG A 51 13.38 -7.92 -17.87
N ARG A 52 12.51 -8.72 -18.52
CA ARG A 52 11.42 -9.45 -17.87
C ARG A 52 11.93 -10.56 -16.95
N HIS A 53 13.01 -11.26 -17.32
CA HIS A 53 13.61 -12.31 -16.50
C HIS A 53 14.29 -11.73 -15.25
N PHE A 54 14.99 -10.60 -15.40
CA PHE A 54 15.53 -9.84 -14.28
C PHE A 54 14.44 -9.39 -13.30
N VAL A 55 13.36 -8.76 -13.79
CA VAL A 55 12.23 -8.33 -12.94
C VAL A 55 11.56 -9.52 -12.25
N LYS A 56 11.42 -10.67 -12.94
CA LYS A 56 10.90 -11.90 -12.33
C LYS A 56 11.76 -12.36 -11.16
N ILE A 57 13.07 -12.51 -11.33
CA ILE A 57 13.97 -12.99 -10.27
C ILE A 57 14.03 -11.99 -9.09
N MET A 58 14.11 -10.69 -9.38
CA MET A 58 14.10 -9.65 -8.35
C MET A 58 12.79 -9.66 -7.56
N SER A 59 11.64 -9.71 -8.25
CA SER A 59 10.33 -9.78 -7.60
C SER A 59 10.17 -11.02 -6.72
N ALA A 60 10.64 -12.19 -7.19
CA ALA A 60 10.61 -13.42 -6.41
C ALA A 60 11.47 -13.32 -5.14
N SER A 61 12.65 -12.71 -5.25
CA SER A 61 13.55 -12.49 -4.12
C SER A 61 12.95 -11.54 -3.08
N PHE A 62 12.32 -10.44 -3.52
CA PHE A 62 11.63 -9.50 -2.64
C PHE A 62 10.41 -10.12 -1.95
N LEU A 63 9.63 -10.95 -2.66
CA LEU A 63 8.47 -11.63 -2.10
C LEU A 63 8.89 -12.63 -1.01
N LEU A 64 9.95 -13.39 -1.26
CA LEU A 64 10.48 -14.38 -0.32
C LEU A 64 11.10 -13.71 0.93
N ALA A 65 11.81 -12.59 0.75
CA ALA A 65 12.31 -11.79 1.87
C ALA A 65 11.20 -11.08 2.66
N GLY A 66 10.18 -10.58 1.97
CA GLY A 66 9.06 -9.84 2.57
C GLY A 66 8.12 -10.72 3.40
N LEU A 67 7.79 -11.92 2.91
CA LEU A 67 6.95 -12.88 3.65
C LEU A 67 7.71 -13.58 4.80
N GLY A 68 9.02 -13.77 4.67
CA GLY A 68 9.82 -14.52 5.64
C GLY A 68 10.16 -13.76 6.93
N MET A 69 10.27 -12.43 6.89
CA MET A 69 10.77 -11.64 8.03
C MET A 69 9.73 -10.74 8.71
N THR A 70 8.50 -10.69 8.21
CA THR A 70 7.40 -9.89 8.82
C THR A 70 6.17 -10.72 9.23
N GLY A 71 6.22 -12.04 9.03
CA GLY A 71 5.12 -12.96 9.29
C GLY A 71 4.94 -13.32 10.76
N CYS A 72 4.02 -12.62 11.43
CA CYS A 72 3.22 -13.12 12.56
C CYS A 72 3.95 -13.41 13.88
N ARG A 73 4.70 -12.45 14.45
CA ARG A 73 4.88 -12.48 15.92
C ARG A 73 3.58 -12.02 16.58
N ARG A 74 2.73 -12.97 16.96
CA ARG A 74 1.56 -12.68 17.80
C ARG A 74 2.07 -12.03 19.08
N PRO A 75 1.61 -10.82 19.45
CA PRO A 75 2.00 -10.22 20.71
C PRO A 75 1.61 -11.17 21.85
N GLU A 76 2.54 -11.36 22.78
CA GLU A 76 2.29 -12.16 23.97
C GLU A 76 1.36 -11.35 24.88
N GLU A 77 0.09 -11.75 24.94
CA GLU A 77 -0.90 -11.17 25.87
C GLU A 77 -0.84 -11.93 27.19
N HIS A 78 -0.54 -11.23 28.28
CA HIS A 78 -0.53 -11.81 29.61
C HIS A 78 -1.92 -11.72 30.24
N LEU A 79 -2.50 -12.87 30.58
CA LEU A 79 -3.74 -12.96 31.36
C LEU A 79 -3.40 -13.03 32.84
N MET A 80 -3.72 -11.97 33.58
CA MET A 80 -3.50 -11.90 35.03
C MET A 80 -4.74 -12.39 35.78
N PRO A 81 -4.67 -13.49 36.56
CA PRO A 81 -5.78 -13.96 37.37
C PRO A 81 -5.93 -13.15 38.67
N PHE A 82 -7.04 -13.37 39.39
CA PHE A 82 -7.23 -12.79 40.71
C PHE A 82 -6.23 -13.34 41.71
N SER A 83 -5.60 -12.46 42.50
CA SER A 83 -4.73 -12.86 43.62
C SER A 83 -5.51 -13.62 44.71
N LYS A 84 -6.75 -13.20 44.98
CA LYS A 84 -7.71 -13.91 45.82
C LYS A 84 -9.06 -13.92 45.11
N MET A 85 -9.56 -15.11 44.78
CA MET A 85 -10.82 -15.24 44.06
C MET A 85 -12.01 -14.90 44.98
N PRO A 86 -12.92 -14.00 44.57
CA PRO A 86 -14.14 -13.73 45.32
C PRO A 86 -15.13 -14.91 45.20
N GLU A 87 -15.93 -15.11 46.23
CA GLU A 87 -16.95 -16.16 46.26
C GLU A 87 -18.02 -15.92 45.18
N ASN A 88 -18.50 -17.00 44.55
CA ASN A 88 -19.54 -16.98 43.52
C ASN A 88 -19.22 -16.06 42.31
N TYR A 89 -17.97 -16.01 41.87
CA TYR A 89 -17.56 -15.24 40.70
C TYR A 89 -17.24 -16.15 39.51
N THR A 90 -17.88 -15.86 38.38
CA THR A 90 -17.75 -16.60 37.12
C THR A 90 -17.19 -15.66 36.07
N HIS A 91 -16.05 -16.01 35.48
CA HIS A 91 -15.42 -15.23 34.42
C HIS A 91 -16.34 -15.09 33.21
N GLY A 92 -16.45 -13.87 32.66
CA GLY A 92 -17.31 -13.57 31.51
C GLY A 92 -18.82 -13.50 31.83
N GLY A 93 -19.20 -13.82 33.07
CA GLY A 93 -20.57 -13.67 33.57
C GLY A 93 -20.83 -12.23 34.00
N VAL A 94 -21.86 -11.60 33.44
CA VAL A 94 -22.29 -10.26 33.85
C VAL A 94 -23.12 -10.32 35.12
N LYS A 95 -22.80 -9.46 36.09
CA LYS A 95 -23.53 -9.31 37.34
C LYS A 95 -24.31 -8.00 37.33
N TYR A 96 -25.56 -8.06 37.77
CA TYR A 96 -26.41 -6.88 37.95
C TYR A 96 -26.46 -6.49 39.42
N PHE A 97 -26.24 -5.22 39.71
CA PHE A 97 -26.33 -4.66 41.05
C PHE A 97 -27.42 -3.59 41.09
N ALA A 98 -28.33 -3.70 42.06
CA ALA A 98 -29.28 -2.64 42.35
C ALA A 98 -28.57 -1.56 43.18
N THR A 99 -28.44 -0.36 42.61
CA THR A 99 -27.76 0.77 43.25
C THR A 99 -28.59 2.05 43.06
N SER A 100 -28.15 3.16 43.65
CA SER A 100 -28.77 4.46 43.42
C SER A 100 -27.71 5.54 43.19
N ARG A 101 -28.01 6.52 42.34
CA ARG A 101 -27.15 7.67 42.08
C ARG A 101 -27.70 8.89 42.82
N PRO A 102 -26.94 9.49 43.75
CA PRO A 102 -27.38 10.69 44.45
C PRO A 102 -27.51 11.88 43.47
N THR A 103 -28.59 12.63 43.62
CA THR A 103 -28.91 13.88 42.90
C THR A 103 -29.26 14.94 43.94
N ARG A 104 -29.29 16.23 43.55
CA ARG A 104 -29.44 17.39 44.47
C ARG A 104 -30.62 17.35 45.46
N GLY A 105 -31.63 16.50 45.26
CA GLY A 105 -32.74 16.33 46.20
C GLY A 105 -33.34 14.93 46.26
N SER A 106 -32.72 13.93 45.61
CA SER A 106 -33.24 12.56 45.55
C SER A 106 -32.15 11.58 45.09
N ALA A 107 -32.43 10.28 45.15
CA ALA A 107 -31.58 9.26 44.57
C ALA A 107 -32.31 8.60 43.39
N VAL A 108 -31.66 8.54 42.22
CA VAL A 108 -32.21 7.84 41.06
C VAL A 108 -31.85 6.36 41.19
N PRO A 109 -32.83 5.44 41.25
CA PRO A 109 -32.54 4.01 41.33
C PRO A 109 -32.04 3.51 39.97
N LEU A 110 -30.94 2.76 39.99
CA LEU A 110 -30.25 2.29 38.80
C LEU A 110 -29.85 0.82 38.95
N LEU A 111 -30.01 0.06 37.88
CA LEU A 111 -29.47 -1.28 37.74
C LEU A 111 -28.13 -1.20 37.00
N VAL A 112 -27.05 -1.62 37.66
CA VAL A 112 -25.69 -1.53 37.11
C VAL A 112 -25.25 -2.88 36.60
N LYS A 113 -24.91 -2.95 35.32
CA LYS A 113 -24.22 -4.09 34.72
C LYS A 113 -22.73 -3.99 34.99
N SER A 114 -22.21 -4.86 35.84
CA SER A 114 -20.79 -4.98 36.16
C SER A 114 -20.18 -6.21 35.51
N ASN A 115 -19.11 -6.01 34.75
CA ASN A 115 -18.30 -7.08 34.19
C ASN A 115 -16.97 -7.12 34.95
N ASP A 116 -16.65 -8.23 35.60
CA ASP A 116 -15.41 -8.42 36.38
C ASP A 116 -15.13 -7.31 37.41
N GLY A 117 -16.19 -6.75 38.00
CA GLY A 117 -16.11 -5.65 38.97
C GLY A 117 -16.11 -4.25 38.34
N ARG A 118 -15.97 -4.14 37.02
CA ARG A 118 -16.04 -2.87 36.28
C ARG A 118 -17.49 -2.57 35.86
N PRO A 119 -18.09 -1.44 36.29
CA PRO A 119 -19.39 -1.01 35.80
C PRO A 119 -19.28 -0.63 34.31
N THR A 120 -20.08 -1.27 33.46
CA THR A 120 -20.05 -1.09 32.00
C THR A 120 -21.29 -0.39 31.45
N LYS A 121 -22.46 -0.63 32.05
CA LYS A 121 -23.73 -0.03 31.63
C LYS A 121 -24.62 0.27 32.83
N LEU A 122 -25.31 1.41 32.77
CA LEU A 122 -26.33 1.84 33.73
C LEU A 122 -27.70 1.73 33.07
N GLU A 123 -28.63 1.05 33.72
CA GLU A 123 -30.02 0.93 33.32
C GLU A 123 -30.93 1.43 34.45
N ALA A 124 -32.19 1.73 34.15
CA ALA A 124 -33.16 2.06 35.19
C ALA A 124 -33.51 0.79 35.98
N ASN A 125 -33.68 0.91 37.30
CA ASN A 125 -34.20 -0.19 38.11
C ASN A 125 -35.74 -0.22 37.99
N PRO A 126 -36.35 -1.32 37.49
CA PRO A 126 -37.81 -1.43 37.33
C PRO A 126 -38.56 -1.49 38.66
#